data_AF-A0AAV5VF74-F1
#
_entry.id   AF-A0AAV5VF74-F1
#
_cell.length_a   1.000
_cell.length_b   1.000
_cell.length_c   1.000
_cell.angle_alpha   90.00
_cell.angle_beta   90.00
_cell.angle_gamma   90.00
#
_symmetry.space_group_name_H-M   'P 1'
#
loop_
_entity.id
_entity.type
_entity.pdbx_description
1 polymer ?
#
loop_
_entity_poly.entity_id
_entity_poly.type
_entity_poly.pdbx_seq_one_letter_code
_entity_poly.pdbx_strand_id
1 'polypeptide(L)'
;MSLFDSLARAKSNLRKVEVQRTLEDGSCIVEKRNADGNFVTVDEDAFPTISEDPTVLPLGSGESSVSKRRQKKVDRARRLGFVVDLKPDLQCAHIAPGLYLGSQDVAADLQLLRSNGISHIVNAATGIRCFFEKNFKYHLIKILDDPSQDIKSSLMPALDFMRHAIESGGSVS
;
A
#
# COMPACT_ATOMS: atom_id res chain seq x y z
N MET A 1 -48.67 -10.16 21.05
CA MET A 1 -47.52 -9.83 20.17
C MET A 1 -47.50 -10.83 19.04
N SER A 2 -47.43 -10.37 17.79
CA SER A 2 -47.39 -11.28 16.63
C SER A 2 -46.06 -12.02 16.57
N LEU A 3 -46.08 -13.22 15.99
CA LEU A 3 -44.89 -14.02 15.72
C LEU A 3 -43.91 -13.27 14.79
N PHE A 4 -44.45 -12.46 13.87
CA PHE A 4 -43.69 -11.56 13.01
C PHE A 4 -42.97 -10.44 13.78
N ASP A 5 -43.62 -9.84 14.79
CA ASP A 5 -43.02 -8.77 15.60
C ASP A 5 -41.87 -9.31 16.47
N SER A 6 -42.03 -10.53 16.96
CA SER A 6 -41.02 -11.23 17.76
C SER A 6 -39.80 -11.60 16.89
N LEU A 7 -40.05 -12.05 15.66
CA LEU A 7 -39.00 -12.34 14.68
C LEU A 7 -38.25 -11.06 14.25
N ALA A 8 -38.96 -9.94 14.06
CA ALA A 8 -38.36 -8.66 13.70
C ALA A 8 -37.44 -8.12 14.82
N ARG A 9 -37.87 -8.19 16.08
CA ARG A 9 -37.02 -7.82 17.25
C ARG A 9 -35.83 -8.76 17.42
N ALA A 10 -36.01 -10.06 17.21
CA ALA A 10 -34.90 -11.01 17.27
C ALA A 10 -33.88 -10.71 16.17
N LYS A 11 -34.34 -10.36 14.96
CA LYS A 11 -33.47 -9.96 13.84
C LYS A 11 -32.70 -8.66 14.12
N SER A 12 -33.33 -7.65 14.75
CA SER A 12 -32.66 -6.38 15.07
C SER A 12 -31.60 -6.49 16.17
N ASN A 13 -31.67 -7.53 17.01
CA ASN A 13 -30.75 -7.77 18.12
C ASN A 13 -29.55 -8.67 17.76
N LEU A 14 -29.51 -9.21 16.54
CA LEU A 14 -28.38 -10.03 16.08
C LEU A 14 -27.17 -9.13 15.82
N ARG A 15 -25.99 -9.58 16.28
CA ARG A 15 -24.71 -8.87 16.04
C ARG A 15 -24.48 -8.76 14.53
N LYS A 16 -23.81 -7.67 14.09
CA LYS A 16 -23.37 -7.54 12.70
C LYS A 16 -22.44 -8.72 12.38
N VAL A 17 -22.87 -9.59 11.46
CA VAL A 17 -22.09 -10.73 10.98
C VAL A 17 -21.66 -10.42 9.55
N GLU A 18 -20.36 -10.53 9.31
CA GLU A 18 -19.76 -10.54 7.98
C GLU A 18 -19.33 -11.97 7.71
N VAL A 19 -19.80 -12.53 6.59
CA VAL A 19 -19.51 -13.90 6.17
C VAL A 19 -18.65 -13.83 4.93
N GLN A 20 -17.49 -14.50 4.96
CA GLN A 20 -16.61 -14.60 3.80
C GLN A 20 -16.83 -15.95 3.13
N ARG A 21 -17.18 -15.93 1.84
CA ARG A 21 -17.35 -17.11 1.01
C ARG A 21 -16.26 -17.15 -0.05
N THR A 22 -15.55 -18.26 -0.15
CA THR A 22 -14.57 -18.50 -1.22
C THR A 22 -15.28 -19.22 -2.37
N LEU A 23 -15.18 -18.67 -3.57
CA LEU A 23 -15.70 -19.26 -4.80
C LEU A 23 -14.70 -20.29 -5.36
N GLU A 24 -15.18 -21.12 -6.29
CA GLU A 24 -14.39 -22.20 -6.91
C GLU A 24 -13.22 -21.68 -7.76
N ASP A 25 -13.28 -20.42 -8.21
CA ASP A 25 -12.20 -19.72 -8.91
C ASP A 25 -11.16 -19.09 -7.97
N GLY A 26 -11.30 -19.28 -6.65
CA GLY A 26 -10.42 -18.73 -5.63
C GLY A 26 -10.74 -17.30 -5.21
N SER A 27 -11.69 -16.63 -5.85
CA SER A 27 -12.15 -15.30 -5.43
C SER A 27 -12.92 -15.37 -4.11
N CYS A 28 -12.81 -14.33 -3.29
CA CYS A 28 -13.48 -14.26 -1.99
C CYS A 28 -14.52 -13.15 -2.01
N ILE A 29 -15.78 -13.53 -1.79
CA ILE A 29 -16.88 -12.58 -1.63
C ILE A 29 -17.13 -12.37 -0.14
N VAL A 30 -17.17 -11.10 0.28
CA VAL A 30 -17.60 -10.73 1.62
C VAL A 30 -19.06 -10.31 1.55
N GLU A 31 -19.90 -11.06 2.23
CA GLU A 31 -21.32 -10.78 2.36
C GLU A 31 -21.59 -10.15 3.73
N LYS A 32 -22.23 -8.98 3.72
CA LYS A 32 -22.63 -8.29 4.95
C LYS A 32 -24.13 -8.35 5.13
N ARG A 33 -24.55 -8.64 6.36
CA ARG A 33 -25.96 -8.62 6.71
C ARG A 33 -26.47 -7.19 6.91
N ASN A 34 -27.44 -6.78 6.10
CA ASN A 34 -28.12 -5.50 6.19
C ASN A 34 -29.14 -5.49 7.34
N ALA A 35 -29.68 -4.30 7.65
CA ALA A 35 -30.66 -4.08 8.72
C ALA A 35 -31.92 -4.96 8.58
N ASP A 36 -32.29 -5.32 7.35
CA ASP A 36 -33.44 -6.19 7.04
C ASP A 36 -33.13 -7.69 7.22
N GLY A 37 -31.87 -8.02 7.52
CA GLY A 37 -31.40 -9.38 7.74
C GLY A 37 -30.97 -10.13 6.48
N ASN A 38 -30.94 -9.48 5.31
CA ASN A 38 -30.43 -10.00 4.04
C ASN A 38 -28.92 -9.77 3.90
N PHE A 39 -28.23 -10.65 3.18
CA PHE A 39 -26.81 -10.51 2.86
C PHE A 39 -26.65 -9.76 1.54
N VAL A 40 -25.76 -8.76 1.53
CA VAL A 40 -25.42 -7.99 0.32
C VAL A 40 -23.92 -8.11 0.07
N THR A 41 -23.58 -8.36 -1.19
CA THR A 41 -22.20 -8.40 -1.71
C THR A 41 -21.60 -7.01 -1.68
N VAL A 42 -20.44 -6.89 -1.04
CA VAL A 42 -19.68 -5.64 -1.05
C VAL A 42 -18.66 -5.76 -2.18
N ASP A 43 -18.89 -5.08 -3.30
CA ASP A 43 -17.96 -5.10 -4.44
C ASP A 43 -16.60 -4.53 -4.01
N GLU A 44 -15.58 -5.39 -3.97
CA GLU A 44 -14.17 -5.02 -3.83
C GLU A 44 -13.60 -4.61 -5.20
N ASP A 45 -14.06 -3.50 -5.78
CA ASP A 45 -13.33 -2.82 -6.89
C ASP A 45 -12.01 -2.17 -6.44
N ALA A 46 -11.48 -2.58 -5.29
CA ALA A 46 -10.12 -2.33 -4.90
C ALA A 46 -9.43 -3.68 -4.79
N PHE A 47 -8.66 -4.04 -5.83
CA PHE A 47 -7.40 -4.75 -5.60
C PHE A 47 -6.79 -4.27 -4.29
N PRO A 48 -6.25 -5.13 -3.42
CA PRO A 48 -5.72 -4.71 -2.14
C PRO A 48 -4.61 -3.68 -2.37
N THR A 49 -4.97 -2.39 -2.37
CA THR A 49 -4.02 -1.30 -2.36
C THR A 49 -3.30 -1.46 -1.04
N ILE A 50 -2.03 -1.83 -1.11
CA ILE A 50 -1.14 -1.82 0.05
C ILE A 50 -0.90 -0.33 0.35
N SER A 51 -1.90 0.35 0.92
CA SER A 51 -1.62 1.56 1.67
C SER A 51 -0.87 1.13 2.92
N GLU A 52 0.40 1.48 2.96
CA GLU A 52 1.25 1.31 4.11
C GLU A 52 0.92 2.40 5.12
N ASP A 53 0.38 1.97 6.26
CA ASP A 53 0.19 2.82 7.43
C ASP A 53 1.58 3.16 7.99
N PRO A 54 1.96 4.45 8.13
CA PRO A 54 3.27 4.83 8.65
C PRO A 54 3.24 4.66 10.17
N THR A 55 3.41 3.44 10.66
CA THR A 55 3.73 3.21 12.08
C THR A 55 5.10 2.58 12.19
N VAL A 56 6.10 3.34 11.75
CA VAL A 56 7.48 3.16 12.19
C VAL A 56 7.55 3.78 13.60
N LEU A 57 7.50 2.94 14.63
CA LEU A 57 7.92 3.33 15.98
C LEU A 57 9.45 3.48 15.97
N PRO A 58 10.03 4.39 16.78
CA PRO A 58 11.46 4.70 16.69
C PRO A 58 12.33 3.51 17.08
N LEU A 59 13.48 3.44 16.41
CA LEU A 59 14.55 2.47 16.55
C LEU A 59 14.93 2.26 18.03
N GLY A 60 14.47 1.17 18.61
CA GLY A 60 14.85 0.66 19.92
C GLY A 60 14.97 -0.85 19.82
N SER A 61 16.16 -1.37 20.11
CA SER A 61 16.48 -2.79 20.17
C SER A 61 15.43 -3.60 20.95
N GLY A 62 14.68 -4.47 20.27
CA GLY A 62 13.72 -5.38 20.89
C GLY A 62 12.80 -5.99 19.84
N GLU A 63 12.55 -7.29 19.95
CA GLU A 63 11.73 -8.10 19.05
C GLU A 63 10.47 -7.36 18.57
N SER A 64 10.35 -7.17 17.25
CA SER A 64 9.27 -6.41 16.63
C SER A 64 7.96 -7.20 16.69
N SER A 65 7.19 -7.00 17.76
CA SER A 65 5.83 -7.54 17.85
C SER A 65 4.95 -6.88 16.77
N VAL A 66 4.72 -7.58 15.67
CA VAL A 66 3.84 -7.13 14.59
C VAL A 66 2.44 -6.89 15.15
N SER A 67 1.85 -5.73 14.88
CA SER A 67 0.51 -5.42 15.38
C SER A 67 -0.51 -6.45 14.88
N LYS A 68 -1.53 -6.78 15.68
CA LYS A 68 -2.61 -7.73 15.30
C LYS A 68 -3.26 -7.37 13.96
N ARG A 69 -3.32 -6.06 13.63
CA ARG A 69 -3.83 -5.56 12.36
C ARG A 69 -2.91 -5.90 11.19
N ARG A 70 -1.59 -5.66 11.33
CA ARG A 70 -0.59 -6.03 10.32
C ARG A 70 -0.57 -7.55 10.14
N GLN A 71 -0.61 -8.33 11.22
CA GLN A 71 -0.66 -9.79 11.14
C GLN A 71 -1.87 -10.28 10.32
N LYS A 72 -3.08 -9.79 10.61
CA LYS A 72 -4.29 -10.18 9.85
C LYS A 72 -4.21 -9.83 8.36
N LYS A 73 -3.60 -8.68 8.01
CA LYS A 73 -3.38 -8.25 6.62
C LYS A 73 -2.39 -9.17 5.91
N VAL A 74 -1.29 -9.49 6.57
CA VAL A 74 -0.27 -10.44 6.07
C VAL A 74 -0.88 -11.82 5.84
N ASP A 75 -1.66 -12.33 6.81
CA ASP A 75 -2.32 -13.63 6.69
C ASP A 75 -3.32 -13.65 5.52
N ARG A 76 -4.03 -12.53 5.26
CA ARG A 76 -4.92 -12.39 4.09
C ARG A 76 -4.11 -12.45 2.79
N ALA A 77 -3.04 -11.68 2.68
CA ALA A 77 -2.20 -11.69 1.47
C ALA A 77 -1.59 -13.07 1.20
N ARG A 78 -1.11 -13.76 2.25
CA ARG A 78 -0.63 -15.15 2.15
C ARG A 78 -1.70 -16.12 1.64
N ARG A 79 -2.95 -16.00 2.12
CA ARG A 79 -4.06 -16.84 1.64
C ARG A 79 -4.38 -16.61 0.16
N LEU A 80 -4.07 -15.42 -0.38
CA LEU A 80 -4.23 -15.09 -1.79
C LEU A 80 -3.01 -15.46 -2.64
N GLY A 81 -2.04 -16.20 -2.08
CA GLY A 81 -0.84 -16.64 -2.79
C GLY A 81 0.28 -15.60 -2.87
N PHE A 82 0.13 -14.43 -2.25
CA PHE A 82 1.20 -13.44 -2.21
C PHE A 82 2.32 -13.86 -1.25
N VAL A 83 3.56 -13.74 -1.70
CA VAL A 83 4.73 -13.82 -0.84
C VAL A 83 4.89 -12.46 -0.16
N VAL A 84 4.68 -12.42 1.16
CA VAL A 84 4.78 -11.18 1.94
C VAL A 84 6.14 -11.12 2.63
N ASP A 85 7.00 -10.22 2.17
CA ASP A 85 8.20 -9.85 2.90
C ASP A 85 7.84 -8.90 4.05
N LEU A 86 8.42 -9.14 5.22
CA LEU A 86 8.21 -8.35 6.43
C LEU A 86 9.47 -7.61 6.87
N LYS A 87 10.61 -7.95 6.27
CA LYS A 87 11.90 -7.35 6.56
C LYS A 87 12.01 -6.06 5.73
N PRO A 88 12.21 -4.90 6.37
CA PRO A 88 12.45 -3.67 5.63
C PRO A 88 13.73 -3.77 4.79
N ASP A 89 13.70 -3.30 3.55
CA ASP A 89 14.86 -3.19 2.68
C ASP A 89 15.30 -1.72 2.56
N LEU A 90 16.22 -1.32 3.45
CA LEU A 90 16.77 0.03 3.50
C LEU A 90 18.02 0.21 2.62
N GLN A 91 18.25 -0.69 1.65
CA GLN A 91 19.35 -0.54 0.71
C GLN A 91 19.03 0.54 -0.33
N CYS A 92 19.83 1.59 -0.33
CA CYS A 92 19.79 2.64 -1.35
C CYS A 92 21.02 2.50 -2.25
N ALA A 93 20.79 2.14 -3.52
CA ALA A 93 21.85 1.95 -4.49
C ALA A 93 22.27 3.29 -5.10
N HIS A 94 23.55 3.64 -5.01
CA HIS A 94 24.13 4.78 -5.72
C HIS A 94 24.53 4.33 -7.13
N ILE A 95 23.75 4.72 -8.13
CA ILE A 95 23.88 4.25 -9.52
C ILE A 95 24.91 5.09 -10.28
N ALA A 96 24.83 6.41 -10.12
CA ALA A 96 25.69 7.39 -10.76
C ALA A 96 25.72 8.67 -9.90
N PRO A 97 26.66 9.60 -10.14
CA PRO A 97 26.68 10.87 -9.41
C PRO A 97 25.31 11.58 -9.44
N GLY A 98 24.72 11.76 -8.27
CA GLY A 98 23.41 12.39 -8.10
C GLY A 98 22.20 11.50 -8.46
N LEU A 99 22.40 10.20 -8.70
CA LEU A 99 21.33 9.26 -9.04
C LEU A 99 21.36 8.04 -8.11
N TYR A 100 20.22 7.81 -7.45
CA TYR A 100 20.00 6.72 -6.53
C TYR A 100 18.80 5.88 -6.95
N LEU A 101 18.75 4.63 -6.49
CA LEU A 101 17.62 3.74 -6.64
C LEU A 101 17.34 3.08 -5.29
N GLY A 102 16.08 3.05 -4.88
CA GLY A 102 15.68 2.48 -3.60
C GLY A 102 14.26 1.92 -3.62
N SER A 103 13.96 1.11 -2.61
CA SER A 103 12.63 0.58 -2.37
C SER A 103 11.69 1.64 -1.77
N GLN A 104 10.44 1.27 -1.54
CA GLN A 104 9.50 2.08 -0.77
C GLN A 104 9.97 2.31 0.68
N ASP A 105 10.65 1.34 1.30
CA ASP A 105 11.18 1.49 2.66
C ASP A 105 12.23 2.61 2.71
N VAL A 106 13.10 2.70 1.70
CA VAL A 106 14.05 3.81 1.54
C VAL A 106 13.31 5.13 1.37
N ALA A 107 12.29 5.18 0.52
CA ALA A 107 11.48 6.38 0.30
C ALA A 107 10.70 6.83 1.55
N ALA A 108 10.45 5.92 2.49
CA ALA A 108 9.80 6.20 3.77
C ALA A 108 10.80 6.59 4.89
N ASP A 109 12.11 6.53 4.66
CA ASP A 109 13.13 6.92 5.64
C ASP A 109 13.71 8.31 5.35
N LEU A 110 13.20 9.32 6.05
CA LEU A 110 13.64 10.71 5.89
C LEU A 110 15.14 10.91 6.18
N GLN A 111 15.70 10.17 7.14
CA GLN A 111 17.08 10.34 7.55
C GLN A 111 18.01 9.79 6.48
N LEU A 112 17.70 8.62 5.94
CA LEU A 112 18.44 7.98 4.86
C LEU A 112 18.41 8.82 3.58
N LEU A 113 17.24 9.39 3.22
CA LEU A 113 17.12 10.28 2.08
C LEU A 113 18.02 11.53 2.24
N ARG A 114 18.00 12.15 3.43
CA ARG A 114 18.81 13.33 3.73
C ARG A 114 20.31 13.02 3.77
N SER A 115 20.72 11.89 4.32
CA SER A 115 22.14 11.52 4.39
C SER A 115 22.75 11.28 3.01
N ASN A 116 21.95 10.84 2.04
CA ASN A 116 22.36 10.70 0.64
C ASN A 116 22.26 12.01 -0.16
N GLY A 117 21.87 13.12 0.47
CA GLY A 117 21.72 14.42 -0.20
C GLY A 117 20.60 14.46 -1.23
N ILE A 118 19.60 13.57 -1.11
CA ILE A 118 18.48 13.51 -2.05
C ILE A 118 17.66 14.80 -1.96
N SER A 119 17.24 15.29 -3.12
CA SER A 119 16.51 16.56 -3.28
C SER A 119 15.23 16.40 -4.11
N HIS A 120 15.23 15.42 -5.00
CA HIS A 120 14.15 15.08 -5.91
C HIS A 120 13.87 13.58 -5.81
N ILE A 121 12.60 13.19 -5.90
CA ILE A 121 12.19 11.77 -5.83
C ILE A 121 11.23 11.46 -6.98
N VAL A 122 11.53 10.43 -7.76
CA VAL A 122 10.60 9.84 -8.73
C VAL A 122 9.87 8.69 -8.04
N ASN A 123 8.59 8.88 -7.75
CA ASN A 123 7.74 7.83 -7.23
C ASN A 123 7.07 7.11 -8.41
N ALA A 124 7.61 5.96 -8.82
CA ALA A 124 7.09 5.15 -9.91
C ALA A 124 6.21 4.00 -9.40
N ALA A 125 5.23 4.29 -8.55
CA ALA A 125 4.34 3.28 -8.01
C ALA A 125 2.87 3.74 -7.94
N THR A 126 1.97 2.79 -8.20
CA THR A 126 0.53 3.02 -8.03
C THR A 126 0.10 2.77 -6.59
N GLY A 127 -0.63 3.72 -6.01
CA GLY A 127 -1.18 3.59 -4.65
C GLY A 127 -0.20 3.93 -3.52
N ILE A 128 1.05 4.26 -3.85
CA ILE A 128 2.07 4.71 -2.89
C ILE A 128 2.11 6.23 -2.87
N ARG A 129 1.92 6.81 -1.68
CA ARG A 129 1.95 8.27 -1.50
C ARG A 129 3.39 8.79 -1.46
N CYS A 130 3.56 10.07 -1.76
CA CYS A 130 4.81 10.79 -1.50
C CYS A 130 4.92 11.09 0.00
N PHE A 131 5.87 10.48 0.70
CA PHE A 131 5.92 10.54 2.17
C PHE A 131 6.30 11.92 2.73
N PHE A 132 7.15 12.65 2.00
CA PHE A 132 7.78 13.88 2.49
C PHE A 132 7.70 15.03 1.48
N GLU A 133 6.50 15.32 0.96
CA GLU A 133 6.25 16.35 -0.06
C GLU A 133 6.73 17.76 0.33
N LYS A 134 6.89 18.03 1.65
CA LYS A 134 7.43 19.30 2.15
C LYS A 134 8.96 19.38 2.10
N ASN A 135 9.65 18.25 1.94
CA ASN A 135 11.10 18.15 2.05
C ASN A 135 11.79 17.90 0.71
N PHE A 136 11.12 17.24 -0.22
CA PHE A 136 11.68 16.90 -1.53
C PHE A 136 10.71 17.29 -2.63
N LYS A 137 11.24 17.50 -3.84
CA LYS A 137 10.41 17.67 -5.04
C LYS A 137 10.05 16.29 -5.58
N TYR A 138 8.79 16.05 -5.89
CA TYR A 138 8.32 14.76 -6.37
C TYR A 138 7.90 14.79 -7.83
N HIS A 139 8.16 13.68 -8.51
CA HIS A 139 7.49 13.32 -9.75
C HIS A 139 6.80 11.97 -9.56
N LEU A 140 5.47 11.97 -9.47
CA LEU A 140 4.67 10.76 -9.28
C LEU A 140 4.25 10.19 -10.63
N ILE A 141 4.60 8.93 -10.88
CA ILE A 141 4.17 8.13 -12.02
C ILE A 141 3.33 6.98 -11.49
N LYS A 142 2.04 6.99 -11.82
CA LYS A 142 1.14 5.88 -11.51
C LYS A 142 1.34 4.79 -12.55
N ILE A 143 2.23 3.86 -12.25
CA ILE A 143 2.55 2.73 -13.11
C ILE A 143 2.36 1.41 -12.36
N LEU A 144 1.97 0.38 -13.09
CA LEU A 144 1.86 -0.99 -12.60
C LEU A 144 3.05 -1.80 -13.09
N ASP A 145 3.53 -2.71 -12.24
CA ASP A 145 4.52 -3.71 -12.63
C ASP A 145 3.81 -4.86 -13.36
N ASP A 146 3.35 -4.56 -14.58
CA ASP A 146 2.63 -5.49 -15.44
C ASP A 146 3.24 -5.46 -16.86
N PRO A 147 3.43 -6.63 -17.51
CA PRO A 147 4.06 -6.69 -18.83
C PRO A 147 3.28 -5.98 -19.94
N SER A 148 1.98 -5.74 -19.76
CA SER A 148 1.15 -4.97 -20.70
C SER A 148 1.26 -3.46 -20.52
N GLN A 149 1.86 -3.00 -19.42
CA GLN A 149 1.99 -1.58 -19.11
C GLN A 149 3.03 -0.92 -20.04
N ASP A 150 2.65 0.21 -20.67
CA ASP A 150 3.60 1.02 -21.43
C ASP A 150 4.48 1.85 -20.49
N ILE A 151 5.56 1.19 -20.03
CA ILE A 151 6.57 1.80 -19.16
C ILE A 151 7.34 2.90 -19.87
N LYS A 152 7.62 2.76 -21.17
CA LYS A 152 8.46 3.71 -21.89
C LYS A 152 7.82 5.09 -21.92
N SER A 153 6.58 5.18 -22.39
CA SER A 153 5.88 6.46 -22.49
C SER A 153 5.68 7.10 -21.11
N SER A 154 5.43 6.29 -20.10
CA SER A 154 5.22 6.74 -18.72
C SER A 154 6.50 7.30 -18.08
N LEU A 155 7.68 6.77 -18.42
CA LEU A 155 8.96 7.20 -17.87
C LEU A 155 9.55 8.43 -18.56
N MET A 156 9.16 8.77 -19.80
CA MET A 156 9.74 9.90 -20.52
C MET A 156 9.67 11.22 -19.73
N PRO A 157 8.54 11.62 -19.13
CA PRO A 157 8.48 12.83 -18.29
C PRO A 157 9.35 12.75 -17.03
N ALA A 158 9.52 11.55 -16.44
CA ALA A 158 10.45 11.36 -15.34
C ALA A 158 11.89 11.61 -15.77
N LEU A 159 12.31 11.11 -16.94
CA LEU A 159 13.68 11.31 -17.43
C LEU A 159 14.01 12.79 -17.54
N ASP A 160 13.09 13.62 -18.03
CA ASP A 160 13.28 15.06 -18.09
C ASP A 160 13.32 15.69 -16.69
N PHE A 161 12.45 15.29 -15.77
CA PHE A 161 12.51 15.72 -14.36
C PHE A 161 13.86 15.39 -13.72
N MET A 162 14.37 14.18 -13.91
CA MET A 162 15.66 13.75 -13.38
C MET A 162 16.81 14.55 -13.98
N ARG A 163 16.78 14.81 -15.29
CA ARG A 163 17.80 15.62 -15.96
C ARG A 163 17.90 17.02 -15.36
N HIS A 164 16.78 17.73 -15.24
CA HIS A 164 16.76 19.08 -14.66
C HIS A 164 17.22 19.09 -13.20
N ALA A 165 16.85 18.08 -12.42
CA ALA A 165 17.29 17.94 -11.03
C ALA A 165 18.82 17.85 -10.94
N ILE A 166 19.44 17.00 -11.76
CA ILE A 166 20.90 16.82 -11.78
C ILE A 166 21.61 18.08 -12.30
N GLU A 167 21.11 18.69 -13.39
CA GLU A 167 21.68 19.92 -13.97
C GLU A 167 21.64 21.11 -13.00
N SER A 168 20.66 21.14 -12.10
CA SER A 168 20.58 22.14 -11.02
C SER A 168 21.47 21.84 -9.81
N GLY A 169 22.29 20.79 -9.87
CA GLY A 169 23.18 20.35 -8.77
C GLY A 169 22.47 19.55 -7.68
N GLY A 170 21.26 19.06 -7.94
CA GLY A 170 20.52 18.18 -7.03
C GLY A 170 20.88 16.71 -7.18
N SER A 171 20.38 15.91 -6.24
CA SER A 171 20.37 14.43 -6.34
C SER A 171 18.95 13.89 -6.39
N VAL A 172 18.76 12.81 -7.15
CA VAL A 172 17.49 12.15 -7.44
C VAL A 172 17.48 10.73 -6.89
N SER A 173 16.36 10.31 -6.30
CA SER A 173 16.06 8.91 -5.98
C SER A 173 14.78 8.43 -6.63
#